data_AF-A0A6G3YZY8-F1
#
_entry.id   AF-A0A6G3YZY8-F1
#
_cell.length_a   1.000
_cell.length_b   1.000
_cell.length_c   1.000
_cell.angle_alpha   90.00
_cell.angle_beta   90.00
_cell.angle_gamma   90.00
#
_symmetry.space_group_name_H-M   'P 1'
#
loop_
_entity.id
_entity.type
_entity.pdbx_description
1 polymer ?
#
loop_
_entity_poly.entity_id
_entity_poly.type
_entity_poly.pdbx_seq_one_letter_code
_entity_poly.pdbx_strand_id
1 'polypeptide(L)'
;MWIAGCSSTQGCGKAYSLVHGASGGVGSFAIQIAKSFGADVTAVCSSRNVEIARMVGADHVIDYTREDFTKNGELYDLILVANGNLSVFEYMRSLKSDGICVLVGGENGSIAILFGL
;
A
#
# COMPACT_ATOMS: atom_id res chain seq x y z
N MET A 1 -9.29 16.75 -5.32
CA MET A 1 -8.79 15.67 -4.43
C MET A 1 -8.94 14.38 -5.21
N TRP A 2 -7.88 13.99 -5.92
CA TRP A 2 -7.91 12.92 -6.93
C TRP A 2 -7.44 11.62 -6.28
N ILE A 3 -8.31 10.61 -6.24
CA ILE A 3 -7.93 9.22 -5.97
C ILE A 3 -8.30 8.49 -7.27
N ALA A 4 -7.28 8.03 -8.00
CA ALA A 4 -7.36 7.33 -9.27
C ALA A 4 -7.90 8.15 -10.47
N GLY A 5 -7.20 8.05 -11.59
CA GLY A 5 -7.57 8.61 -12.88
C GLY A 5 -8.77 7.91 -13.53
N CYS A 6 -9.94 7.88 -12.88
CA CYS A 6 -11.15 7.35 -13.49
C CYS A 6 -12.37 8.21 -13.12
N SER A 7 -12.79 9.06 -14.06
CA SER A 7 -13.88 10.03 -13.93
C SER A 7 -15.30 9.44 -14.04
N SER A 8 -15.47 8.13 -13.82
CA SER A 8 -16.78 7.47 -13.96
C SER A 8 -16.86 6.18 -13.11
N THR A 9 -17.64 6.22 -12.04
CA THR A 9 -17.90 5.08 -11.13
C THR A 9 -18.82 4.01 -11.75
N GLN A 10 -18.86 3.86 -13.07
CA GLN A 10 -19.58 2.78 -13.73
C GLN A 10 -18.64 2.09 -14.72
N GLY A 11 -17.85 1.12 -14.22
CA GLY A 11 -17.10 0.17 -15.05
C GLY A 11 -15.69 -0.21 -14.60
N CYS A 12 -15.07 0.48 -13.64
CA CYS A 12 -13.70 0.15 -13.21
C CYS A 12 -13.71 -0.91 -12.08
N GLY A 13 -12.85 -1.92 -12.18
CA GLY A 13 -12.70 -2.98 -11.18
C GLY A 13 -12.25 -2.47 -9.79
N LYS A 14 -12.22 -3.36 -8.81
CA LYS A 14 -11.75 -3.06 -7.45
C LYS A 14 -10.28 -2.59 -7.49
N ALA A 15 -9.95 -1.49 -6.80
CA ALA A 15 -8.57 -0.99 -6.72
C ALA A 15 -7.76 -1.79 -5.68
N TYR A 16 -6.52 -2.13 -5.99
CA TYR A 16 -5.61 -2.89 -5.14
C TYR A 16 -4.60 -1.94 -4.50
N SER A 17 -4.55 -1.92 -3.17
CA SER A 17 -3.73 -1.00 -2.39
C SER A 17 -2.80 -1.76 -1.44
N LEU A 18 -1.52 -1.42 -1.45
CA LEU A 18 -0.55 -1.91 -0.48
C LEU A 18 -0.24 -0.84 0.57
N VAL A 19 -0.26 -1.22 1.84
CA VAL A 19 0.12 -0.35 2.96
C VAL A 19 1.36 -0.92 3.68
N HIS A 20 2.51 -0.29 3.48
CA HIS A 20 3.76 -0.63 4.16
C HIS A 20 3.89 0.09 5.50
N GLY A 21 4.18 -0.66 6.57
CA GLY A 21 4.08 -0.13 7.93
C GLY A 21 2.63 -0.09 8.44
N ALA A 22 1.80 -1.03 7.97
CA ALA A 22 0.35 -1.07 8.16
C ALA A 22 -0.14 -1.10 9.61
N SER A 23 0.69 -1.55 10.55
CA SER A 23 0.33 -1.70 11.97
C SER A 23 0.61 -0.46 12.83
N GLY A 24 1.26 0.56 12.28
CA GLY A 24 1.47 1.84 12.96
C GLY A 24 0.26 2.75 12.88
N GLY A 25 0.30 3.91 13.56
CA GLY A 25 -0.82 4.86 13.59
C GLY A 25 -1.29 5.31 12.21
N VAL A 26 -0.37 5.72 11.33
CA VAL A 26 -0.73 6.12 9.96
C VAL A 26 -1.23 4.94 9.13
N GLY A 27 -0.56 3.78 9.22
CA GLY A 27 -0.89 2.58 8.46
C GLY A 27 -2.29 2.04 8.78
N SER A 28 -2.68 2.04 10.05
CA SER A 28 -3.98 1.49 10.46
C SER A 28 -5.15 2.35 10.00
N PHE A 29 -5.00 3.68 9.99
CA PHE A 29 -5.98 4.57 9.37
C PHE A 29 -5.97 4.46 7.85
N ALA A 30 -4.80 4.31 7.22
CA ALA A 30 -4.70 4.14 5.77
C ALA A 30 -5.46 2.89 5.28
N ILE A 31 -5.37 1.76 5.99
CA ILE A 31 -6.17 0.55 5.70
C ILE A 31 -7.65 0.90 5.73
N GLN A 32 -8.16 1.43 6.84
CA GLN A 32 -9.59 1.71 7.00
C GLN A 32 -10.12 2.71 5.97
N ILE A 33 -9.33 3.75 5.65
CA ILE A 33 -9.68 4.72 4.61
C ILE A 33 -9.77 4.01 3.26
N ALA A 34 -8.74 3.25 2.85
CA ALA A 34 -8.77 2.52 1.58
C ALA A 34 -9.95 1.54 1.50
N LYS A 35 -10.23 0.81 2.58
CA LYS A 35 -11.41 -0.06 2.69
C LYS A 35 -12.72 0.70 2.55
N SER A 36 -12.83 1.91 3.09
CA SER A 36 -14.04 2.74 2.94
C SER A 36 -14.32 3.17 1.49
N PHE A 37 -13.29 3.18 0.64
CA PHE A 37 -13.41 3.38 -0.81
C PHE A 37 -13.60 2.07 -1.60
N GLY A 38 -13.74 0.93 -0.92
CA GLY A 38 -13.96 -0.37 -1.54
C GLY A 38 -12.69 -1.06 -2.04
N ALA A 39 -11.49 -0.57 -1.69
CA ALA A 39 -10.24 -1.17 -2.12
C ALA A 39 -10.01 -2.58 -1.56
N ASP A 40 -9.20 -3.35 -2.27
CA ASP A 40 -8.58 -4.59 -1.80
C ASP A 40 -7.22 -4.22 -1.20
N VAL A 41 -7.03 -4.50 0.09
CA VAL A 41 -5.92 -3.95 0.86
C VAL A 41 -4.99 -5.05 1.33
N THR A 42 -3.74 -4.96 0.87
CA THR A 42 -2.61 -5.75 1.36
C THR A 42 -1.81 -4.96 2.39
N ALA A 43 -1.73 -5.47 3.61
CA ALA A 43 -0.95 -4.88 4.70
C ALA A 43 0.43 -5.54 4.81
N VAL A 44 1.50 -4.74 4.82
CA VAL A 44 2.86 -5.23 5.11
C VAL A 44 3.27 -4.82 6.52
N CYS A 45 3.54 -5.80 7.37
CA CYS A 45 3.92 -5.60 8.77
C CYS A 45 4.79 -6.74 9.32
N SER A 46 5.29 -6.59 10.55
CA SER A 46 6.07 -7.65 11.23
C SER A 46 5.16 -8.77 11.73
N SER A 47 5.69 -9.99 11.90
CA SER A 47 4.95 -11.18 12.39
C SER A 47 4.01 -10.89 13.57
N ARG A 48 4.50 -10.16 14.58
CA ARG A 48 3.73 -9.84 15.80
C ARG A 48 2.46 -9.02 15.56
N ASN A 49 2.36 -8.33 14.42
CA ASN A 49 1.28 -7.41 14.10
C ASN A 49 0.35 -7.94 13.01
N VAL A 50 0.56 -9.16 12.54
CA VAL A 50 -0.25 -9.77 11.47
C VAL A 50 -1.73 -9.81 11.84
N GLU A 51 -2.04 -10.22 13.07
CA GLU A 51 -3.44 -10.32 13.52
C GLU A 51 -4.08 -8.95 13.68
N ILE A 52 -3.31 -7.95 14.15
CA ILE A 52 -3.78 -6.56 14.25
C ILE A 52 -4.14 -6.03 12.86
N ALA A 53 -3.30 -6.26 11.84
CA ALA A 53 -3.57 -5.80 10.48
C ALA A 53 -4.87 -6.38 9.91
N ARG A 54 -5.16 -7.67 10.18
CA ARG A 54 -6.44 -8.30 9.81
C ARG A 54 -7.62 -7.67 10.53
N MET A 55 -7.51 -7.48 11.84
CA MET A 55 -8.57 -6.86 12.65
C MET A 55 -8.89 -5.42 12.21
N VAL A 56 -7.88 -4.68 11.73
CA VAL A 56 -8.06 -3.33 11.17
C VAL A 56 -8.77 -3.34 9.80
N GLY A 57 -8.81 -4.48 9.13
CA GLY A 57 -9.61 -4.68 7.90
C GLY A 57 -8.79 -4.94 6.63
N ALA A 58 -7.51 -5.30 6.74
CA ALA A 58 -6.73 -5.75 5.59
C ALA A 58 -7.27 -7.09 5.06
N ASP A 59 -7.44 -7.20 3.74
CA ASP A 59 -7.86 -8.44 3.06
C ASP A 59 -6.69 -9.44 3.02
N HIS A 60 -5.49 -8.92 2.82
CA HIS A 60 -4.24 -9.69 2.77
C HIS A 60 -3.21 -9.11 3.74
N VAL A 61 -2.37 -9.97 4.30
CA VAL A 61 -1.28 -9.54 5.19
C VAL A 61 0.00 -10.25 4.82
N ILE A 62 1.03 -9.47 4.54
CA ILE A 62 2.39 -9.94 4.28
C ILE A 62 3.23 -9.66 5.52
N ASP A 63 3.81 -10.74 6.06
CA ASP A 63 4.83 -10.66 7.09
C ASP A 63 6.19 -10.43 6.43
N TYR A 64 6.71 -9.20 6.52
CA TYR A 64 7.96 -8.83 5.83
C TYR A 64 9.18 -9.60 6.35
N THR A 65 9.09 -10.26 7.52
CA THR A 65 10.19 -11.09 8.02
C THR A 65 10.23 -12.47 7.36
N ARG A 66 9.22 -12.81 6.56
CA ARG A 66 9.06 -14.13 5.92
C ARG A 66 8.97 -14.03 4.40
N GLU A 67 8.37 -12.96 3.90
CA GLU A 67 8.15 -12.73 2.48
C GLU A 67 8.53 -11.29 2.10
N ASP A 68 9.09 -11.16 0.90
CA ASP A 68 9.37 -9.87 0.27
C ASP A 68 8.30 -9.59 -0.80
N PHE A 69 7.40 -8.65 -0.51
CA PHE A 69 6.29 -8.32 -1.42
C PHE A 69 6.78 -7.81 -2.78
N THR A 70 8.03 -7.33 -2.89
CA THR A 70 8.58 -6.86 -4.17
C THR A 70 8.92 -7.98 -5.14
N LYS A 71 8.84 -9.24 -4.69
CA LYS A 71 9.23 -10.44 -5.44
C LYS A 71 8.07 -11.41 -5.73
N ASN A 72 6.86 -11.12 -5.26
CA ASN A 72 5.72 -12.03 -5.43
C ASN A 72 4.96 -11.86 -6.75
N GLY A 73 5.28 -10.82 -7.53
CA GLY A 73 4.67 -10.55 -8.84
C GLY A 73 3.35 -9.78 -8.78
N GLU A 74 2.87 -9.45 -7.58
CA GLU A 74 1.65 -8.65 -7.40
C GLU A 74 1.92 -7.16 -7.70
N LEU A 75 0.96 -6.52 -8.38
CA LEU A 75 1.02 -5.10 -8.75
C LEU A 75 -0.15 -4.32 -8.16
N TYR A 76 0.14 -3.15 -7.61
CA TYR A 76 -0.81 -2.32 -6.89
C TYR A 76 -1.12 -1.01 -7.63
N ASP A 77 -2.37 -0.57 -7.53
CA ASP A 77 -2.81 0.75 -8.01
C ASP A 77 -2.32 1.87 -7.07
N LEU A 78 -2.18 1.56 -5.78
CA LEU A 78 -1.66 2.48 -4.76
C LEU A 78 -0.70 1.74 -3.83
N ILE A 79 0.47 2.34 -3.58
CA ILE A 79 1.37 1.93 -2.51
C ILE A 79 1.51 3.10 -1.54
N LEU A 80 1.09 2.90 -0.29
CA LEU A 80 1.31 3.85 0.80
C LEU A 80 2.38 3.34 1.74
N VAL A 81 3.43 4.12 1.93
CA VAL A 81 4.55 3.78 2.82
C VAL A 81 4.49 4.68 4.05
N ALA A 82 3.91 4.14 5.13
CA ALA A 82 3.82 4.81 6.42
C ALA A 82 5.14 4.71 7.20
N ASN A 83 5.83 3.57 7.09
CA ASN A 83 7.15 3.35 7.62
C ASN A 83 7.85 2.27 6.78
N GLY A 84 8.96 2.61 6.14
CA GLY A 84 9.73 1.68 5.32
C GLY A 84 11.18 2.12 5.13
N ASN A 85 12.03 1.17 4.75
CA ASN A 85 13.46 1.35 4.54
C ASN A 85 13.91 0.95 3.13
N LEU A 86 12.98 0.50 2.27
CA LEU A 86 13.27 0.19 0.88
C LEU A 86 13.50 1.47 0.08
N SER A 87 14.29 1.34 -0.99
CA SER A 87 14.45 2.40 -1.98
C SER A 87 13.15 2.63 -2.75
N VAL A 88 12.99 3.84 -3.28
CA VAL A 88 11.90 4.20 -4.20
C VAL A 88 11.73 3.15 -5.32
N PHE A 89 12.83 2.73 -5.94
CA PHE A 89 12.82 1.80 -7.06
C PHE A 89 12.28 0.42 -6.70
N GLU A 90 12.42 -0.01 -5.45
CA GLU A 90 11.86 -1.28 -4.98
C GLU A 90 10.34 -1.23 -4.90
N TYR A 91 9.76 -0.13 -4.41
CA TYR A 91 8.31 0.05 -4.44
C TYR A 91 7.75 0.10 -5.87
N MET A 92 8.48 0.76 -6.79
CA MET A 92 8.06 0.87 -8.20
C MET A 92 7.94 -0.49 -8.91
N ARG A 93 8.66 -1.54 -8.46
CA ARG A 93 8.54 -2.89 -9.04
C ARG A 93 7.20 -3.55 -8.78
N SER A 94 6.53 -3.17 -7.70
CA SER A 94 5.19 -3.64 -7.33
C SER A 94 4.11 -2.63 -7.69
N LEU A 95 4.43 -1.55 -8.41
CA LEU A 95 3.47 -0.54 -8.80
C LEU A 95 3.00 -0.83 -10.24
N LYS A 96 1.69 -0.71 -10.49
CA LYS A 96 1.18 -0.68 -11.86
C LYS A 96 1.73 0.54 -12.61
N SER A 97 1.73 0.48 -13.93
CA SER A 97 2.23 1.55 -14.81
C SER A 97 1.51 2.89 -14.61
N ASP A 98 0.24 2.88 -14.17
CA ASP A 98 -0.56 4.06 -13.83
C ASP A 98 -0.76 4.22 -12.31
N GLY A 99 -0.07 3.41 -11.52
CA GLY A 99 -0.19 3.41 -10.07
C GLY A 99 0.49 4.62 -9.43
N ILE A 100 0.12 4.85 -8.17
CA ILE A 100 0.66 5.94 -7.35
C ILE A 100 1.39 5.35 -6.15
N CYS A 101 2.63 5.79 -5.93
CA CYS A 101 3.35 5.50 -4.70
C CYS A 101 3.45 6.78 -3.84
N VAL A 102 2.98 6.70 -2.59
CA VAL A 102 3.00 7.80 -1.62
C VAL A 102 3.88 7.41 -0.44
N LEU A 103 5.03 8.08 -0.32
CA LEU A 103 5.94 7.92 0.81
C LEU A 103 5.63 8.96 1.89
N VAL A 104 5.21 8.52 3.07
CA VAL A 104 4.83 9.39 4.20
C VAL A 104 5.89 9.36 5.31
N GLY A 105 6.60 8.23 5.49
CA GLY A 105 7.61 8.07 6.51
C GLY A 105 8.61 6.94 6.21
N GLY A 106 9.85 7.11 6.68
CA GLY A 106 10.96 6.18 6.50
C GLY A 106 12.31 6.82 6.88
N GLU A 107 13.35 6.00 6.97
CA GLU A 107 14.69 6.42 7.48
C GLU A 107 15.35 7.52 6.61
N ASN A 108 14.88 7.73 5.39
CA ASN A 108 15.43 8.71 4.44
C ASN A 108 14.56 9.99 4.25
N GLY A 109 13.60 10.25 5.14
CA GLY A 109 13.00 11.59 5.31
C GLY A 109 12.42 12.28 4.06
N SER A 110 11.87 11.53 3.10
CA SER A 110 11.41 12.07 1.83
C SER A 110 9.92 11.79 1.61
N ILE A 111 9.11 12.85 1.49
CA ILE A 111 7.78 12.75 0.89
C ILE A 111 7.96 12.80 -0.62
N ALA A 112 7.67 11.70 -1.30
CA ALA A 112 7.66 11.63 -2.75
C ALA A 112 6.32 11.07 -3.21
N ILE A 113 5.72 11.73 -4.20
CA ILE A 113 4.61 11.19 -4.98
C ILE A 113 5.20 10.80 -6.32
N LEU A 114 5.13 9.50 -6.62
CA LEU A 114 5.61 8.96 -7.89
C LEU A 114 4.41 8.46 -8.66
N PHE A 115 4.30 8.93 -9.90
CA PHE A 115 3.40 8.38 -10.89
C PHE A 115 4.17 7.31 -11.67
N GLY A 116 3.57 6.15 -11.85
CA GLY A 116 4.10 5.12 -12.76
C GLY A 116 4.43 5.73 -14.12
N LEU A 117 5.64 5.43 -14.61
CA LEU A 117 6.13 5.82 -15.94
C LEU A 117 5.76 4.75 -16.97
#